data_AF-A0A7X8FZ48-F1
#
_entry.id   AF-A0A7X8FZ48-F1
#
_cell.length_a   1.000
_cell.length_b   1.000
_cell.length_c   1.000
_cell.angle_alpha   90.00
_cell.angle_beta   90.00
_cell.angle_gamma   90.00
#
_symmetry.space_group_name_H-M   'P 1'
#
loop_
_entity.id
_entity.type
_entity.pdbx_description
1 polymer ?
#
loop_
_entity_poly.entity_id
_entity_poly.type
_entity_poly.pdbx_seq_one_letter_code
_entity_poly.pdbx_strand_id
1 'polypeptide(L)'
;MLLNNFFLLLVILTIVFYDVKSMLVMLLIVFFINLYKKNINIKNIKKLKYSIVFIIISFVFQLILNNYGEIFYSFYSINIYYQGIKFGFVTTIKILNLILISWIIDYEKILPNLISKYSKIVKIAINNVPYVFLLFKENKNPKKVFENLIKKIYKEL
;
A
#
# COMPACT_ATOMS: atom_id res chain seq x y z
N MET A 1 5.56 -21.40 0.40
CA MET A 1 5.51 -21.05 -1.04
C MET A 1 4.07 -20.79 -1.52
N LEU A 2 3.12 -21.69 -1.26
CA LEU A 2 1.68 -21.50 -1.58
C LEU A 2 1.04 -20.27 -0.92
N LEU A 3 1.32 -20.01 0.36
CA LEU A 3 0.75 -18.87 1.10
C LEU A 3 1.15 -17.51 0.50
N ASN A 4 2.39 -17.37 0.00
CA ASN A 4 2.86 -16.15 -0.66
C ASN A 4 2.13 -15.90 -1.98
N ASN A 5 1.93 -16.96 -2.78
CA ASN A 5 1.19 -16.85 -4.03
C ASN A 5 -0.30 -16.52 -3.78
N PHE A 6 -0.86 -17.00 -2.67
CA PHE A 6 -2.22 -16.67 -2.26
C PHE A 6 -2.40 -15.19 -1.92
N PHE A 7 -1.45 -14.56 -1.20
CA PHE A 7 -1.53 -13.12 -0.92
C PHE A 7 -1.33 -12.26 -2.17
N LEU A 8 -0.42 -12.66 -3.07
CA LEU A 8 -0.27 -12.01 -4.38
C LEU A 8 -1.57 -12.10 -5.19
N LEU A 9 -2.22 -13.26 -5.19
CA LEU A 9 -3.51 -13.46 -5.84
C LEU A 9 -4.58 -12.55 -5.23
N LEU A 10 -4.65 -12.41 -3.90
CA LEU A 10 -5.57 -11.49 -3.23
C LEU A 10 -5.34 -10.02 -3.64
N VAL A 11 -4.09 -9.59 -3.80
CA VAL A 11 -3.77 -8.24 -4.30
C VAL A 11 -4.30 -8.06 -5.73
N ILE A 12 -4.02 -9.02 -6.62
CA ILE A 12 -4.46 -8.96 -8.02
C ILE A 12 -5.99 -8.92 -8.10
N LEU A 13 -6.68 -9.80 -7.37
CA LEU A 13 -8.14 -9.84 -7.34
C LEU A 13 -8.74 -8.52 -6.81
N THR A 14 -8.08 -7.88 -5.82
CA THR A 14 -8.52 -6.59 -5.27
C THR A 14 -8.43 -5.48 -6.33
N ILE A 15 -7.47 -5.57 -7.25
CA ILE A 15 -7.31 -4.59 -8.34
C ILE A 15 -8.35 -4.86 -9.45
N VAL A 16 -8.48 -6.12 -9.87
CA VAL A 16 -9.26 -6.53 -11.06
C VAL A 16 -10.77 -6.42 -10.86
N PHE A 17 -11.30 -6.80 -9.70
CA PHE A 17 -12.76 -6.78 -9.50
C PHE A 17 -13.29 -5.38 -9.19
N TYR A 18 -14.49 -5.06 -9.65
CA TYR A 18 -15.16 -3.78 -9.38
C TYR A 18 -16.54 -3.93 -8.72
N ASP A 19 -17.02 -5.16 -8.56
CA ASP A 19 -18.31 -5.42 -7.93
C ASP A 19 -18.25 -5.23 -6.41
N VAL A 20 -19.24 -4.52 -5.88
CA VAL A 20 -19.38 -4.27 -4.44
C VAL A 20 -19.44 -5.58 -3.65
N LYS A 21 -20.18 -6.57 -4.18
CA LYS A 21 -20.34 -7.89 -3.52
C LYS A 21 -19.01 -8.63 -3.43
N SER A 22 -18.25 -8.73 -4.52
CA SER A 22 -16.96 -9.44 -4.51
C SER A 22 -15.94 -8.73 -3.61
N MET A 23 -15.92 -7.40 -3.63
CA MET A 23 -15.07 -6.59 -2.75
C MET A 23 -15.38 -6.79 -1.26
N LEU A 24 -16.65 -6.84 -0.89
CA LEU A 24 -17.08 -7.13 0.49
C LEU A 24 -16.70 -8.54 0.93
N VAL A 25 -16.91 -9.54 0.07
CA VAL A 25 -16.51 -10.92 0.36
C VAL A 25 -15.00 -11.00 0.58
N MET A 26 -14.20 -10.35 -0.26
CA MET A 26 -12.75 -10.28 -0.08
C MET A 26 -12.38 -9.60 1.24
N LEU A 27 -13.06 -8.51 1.60
CA LEU A 27 -12.81 -7.81 2.86
C LEU A 27 -13.06 -8.70 4.06
N LEU A 28 -14.15 -9.46 4.07
CA LEU A 28 -14.43 -10.43 5.13
C LEU A 28 -13.34 -11.50 5.22
N ILE A 29 -12.94 -12.09 4.09
CA ILE A 29 -11.89 -13.11 4.05
C ILE A 29 -10.59 -12.57 4.64
N VAL A 30 -10.12 -11.41 4.16
CA VAL A 30 -8.86 -10.79 4.60
C VAL A 30 -8.95 -10.37 6.08
N PHE A 31 -10.11 -9.89 6.53
CA PHE A 31 -10.34 -9.53 7.92
C PHE A 31 -10.25 -10.75 8.84
N PHE A 32 -10.89 -11.87 8.50
CA PHE A 32 -10.82 -13.11 9.28
C PHE A 32 -9.39 -13.68 9.33
N ILE A 33 -8.64 -13.60 8.23
CA ILE A 33 -7.22 -14.00 8.23
C ILE A 33 -6.40 -13.13 9.21
N ASN A 34 -6.63 -11.80 9.20
CA ASN A 34 -5.96 -10.90 10.13
C ASN A 34 -6.33 -11.15 11.60
N LEU A 35 -7.58 -11.51 11.88
CA LEU A 35 -8.03 -11.91 13.22
C LEU A 35 -7.33 -13.20 13.67
N TYR A 36 -7.33 -14.24 12.83
CA TYR A 36 -6.70 -15.52 13.12
C TYR A 36 -5.19 -15.36 13.41
N LYS A 37 -4.51 -14.51 12.64
CA LYS A 37 -3.08 -14.20 12.82
C LYS A 37 -2.79 -13.18 13.94
N LYS A 38 -3.82 -12.62 14.58
CA LYS A 38 -3.70 -11.56 15.60
C LYS A 38 -2.91 -10.33 15.11
N ASN A 39 -3.02 -10.00 13.82
CA ASN A 39 -2.33 -8.87 13.19
C ASN A 39 -2.95 -7.51 13.51
N ILE A 40 -4.17 -7.52 14.06
CA ILE A 40 -4.89 -6.33 14.51
C ILE A 40 -4.32 -5.89 15.86
N ASN A 41 -3.23 -5.12 15.81
CA ASN A 41 -2.56 -4.56 17.00
C ASN A 41 -2.69 -3.03 17.00
N ILE A 42 -2.68 -2.42 18.19
CA ILE A 42 -2.73 -0.97 18.44
C ILE A 42 -1.71 -0.22 17.58
N LYS A 43 -0.51 -0.79 17.38
CA LYS A 43 0.52 -0.19 16.50
C LYS A 43 0.05 -0.04 15.05
N ASN A 44 -0.61 -1.06 14.50
CA ASN A 44 -1.14 -1.05 13.14
C ASN A 44 -2.36 -0.13 13.01
N ILE A 45 -3.20 -0.08 14.05
CA ILE A 45 -4.33 0.87 14.11
C ILE A 45 -3.84 2.32 14.16
N LYS A 46 -2.76 2.62 14.88
CA LYS A 46 -2.16 3.97 14.87
C LYS A 46 -1.66 4.36 13.47
N LYS A 47 -1.12 3.42 12.69
CA LYS A 47 -0.72 3.67 11.29
C LYS A 47 -1.92 4.02 10.39
N LEU A 48 -3.09 3.41 10.65
CA LEU A 48 -4.32 3.72 9.90
C LEU A 48 -4.77 5.17 10.02
N LYS A 49 -4.41 5.89 11.09
CA LYS A 49 -4.80 7.30 11.28
C LYS A 49 -4.47 8.16 10.06
N TYR A 50 -3.29 7.95 9.46
CA TYR A 50 -2.88 8.69 8.26
C TYR A 50 -3.56 8.18 6.99
N SER A 51 -3.80 6.86 6.90
CA SER A 51 -4.50 6.24 5.77
C SER A 51 -5.98 6.63 5.70
N ILE A 52 -6.63 6.90 6.83
CA ILE A 52 -8.04 7.34 6.89
C ILE A 52 -8.25 8.64 6.10
N VAL A 53 -7.32 9.60 6.21
CA VAL A 53 -7.41 10.85 5.45
C VAL A 53 -7.40 10.58 3.95
N PHE A 54 -6.50 9.69 3.49
CA PHE A 54 -6.43 9.30 2.09
C PHE A 54 -7.68 8.57 1.60
N ILE A 55 -8.27 7.72 2.44
CA ILE A 55 -9.54 7.03 2.14
C ILE A 55 -10.67 8.04 1.97
N ILE A 56 -10.79 9.02 2.88
CA ILE A 56 -11.82 10.06 2.82
C ILE A 56 -11.66 10.91 1.55
N ILE A 57 -10.45 11.38 1.27
CA ILE A 57 -10.16 12.18 0.06
C ILE A 57 -10.51 11.38 -1.19
N SER A 58 -10.11 10.11 -1.26
CA SER A 58 -10.41 9.24 -2.39
C SER A 58 -11.91 9.06 -2.58
N PHE A 59 -12.66 8.86 -1.49
CA PHE A 59 -14.11 8.73 -1.55
C PHE A 59 -14.80 10.00 -2.06
N VAL A 60 -14.41 11.17 -1.54
CA VAL A 60 -14.93 12.47 -1.99
C VAL A 60 -14.61 12.70 -3.47
N PHE A 61 -13.41 12.36 -3.92
CA PHE A 61 -13.04 12.44 -5.33
C PHE A 61 -13.94 11.57 -6.21
N GLN A 62 -14.25 10.35 -5.78
CA GLN A 62 -15.13 9.44 -6.53
C GLN A 62 -16.59 9.94 -6.57
N LEU A 63 -17.05 10.65 -5.53
CA LEU A 63 -18.37 11.29 -5.53
C LEU A 63 -18.47 12.43 -6.55
N ILE A 64 -17.40 13.22 -6.72
CA ILE A 64 -17.39 14.41 -7.60
C ILE A 64 -17.10 14.06 -9.06
N LEU A 65 -16.23 13.07 -9.32
CA LEU A 65 -15.80 12.74 -10.68
C LEU A 65 -16.79 11.84 -11.43
N ASN A 66 -17.56 11.02 -10.73
CA ASN A 66 -18.47 10.07 -11.37
C ASN A 66 -19.89 10.63 -11.46
N ASN A 67 -20.09 11.53 -12.42
CA ASN A 67 -21.35 12.27 -12.58
C ASN A 67 -22.35 11.60 -13.54
N TYR A 68 -22.46 10.28 -13.49
CA TYR A 68 -23.29 9.51 -14.42
C TYR A 68 -24.33 8.67 -13.69
N GLY A 69 -25.52 8.56 -14.28
CA GLY A 69 -26.63 7.75 -13.75
C GLY A 69 -27.62 8.56 -12.90
N GLU A 70 -28.32 7.87 -12.00
CA GLU A 70 -29.35 8.47 -11.15
C GLU A 70 -28.75 9.40 -10.09
N ILE A 71 -29.37 10.57 -9.92
CA ILE A 71 -29.00 11.51 -8.85
C ILE A 71 -29.54 10.94 -7.54
N PHE A 72 -28.64 10.70 -6.60
CA PHE A 72 -29.00 10.28 -5.25
C PHE A 72 -29.37 11.48 -4.38
N TYR A 73 -28.61 12.58 -4.49
CA TYR A 73 -28.82 13.77 -3.70
C TYR A 73 -28.24 15.00 -4.41
N SER A 74 -28.96 16.11 -4.43
CA SER A 74 -28.47 17.38 -4.98
C SER A 74 -28.34 18.42 -3.86
N PHE A 75 -27.19 19.08 -3.76
CA PHE A 75 -26.97 20.18 -2.84
C PHE A 75 -26.38 21.38 -3.57
N TYR A 76 -27.15 22.48 -3.63
CA TYR A 76 -26.84 23.64 -4.48
C TYR A 76 -26.58 23.23 -5.94
N SER A 77 -25.35 23.41 -6.43
CA SER A 77 -24.90 23.06 -7.78
C SER A 77 -24.17 21.72 -7.86
N ILE A 78 -24.03 21.01 -6.75
CA ILE A 78 -23.32 19.72 -6.68
C ILE A 78 -24.34 18.59 -6.65
N ASN A 79 -24.31 17.75 -7.68
CA ASN A 79 -25.12 16.54 -7.76
C ASN A 79 -24.28 15.34 -7.31
N ILE A 80 -24.78 14.61 -6.32
CA ILE A 80 -24.23 13.34 -5.88
C ILE A 80 -25.00 12.24 -6.61
N TYR A 81 -24.29 11.47 -7.42
CA TYR A 81 -24.86 10.38 -8.21
C TYR A 81 -24.73 9.05 -7.47
N TYR A 82 -25.73 8.17 -7.63
CA TYR A 82 -25.71 6.82 -7.05
C TYR A 82 -24.47 6.04 -7.47
N GLN A 83 -24.06 6.22 -8.73
CA GLN A 83 -22.87 5.59 -9.28
C GLN A 83 -21.58 6.10 -8.62
N GLY A 84 -21.49 7.40 -8.32
CA GLY A 84 -20.36 7.98 -7.59
C GLY A 84 -20.27 7.44 -6.16
N ILE A 85 -21.40 7.24 -5.49
CA ILE A 85 -21.46 6.57 -4.18
C ILE A 85 -20.97 5.13 -4.30
N LYS A 86 -21.47 4.38 -5.30
CA LYS A 86 -21.07 2.98 -5.52
C LYS A 86 -19.56 2.86 -5.77
N PHE A 87 -18.99 3.66 -6.66
CA PHE A 87 -17.56 3.66 -6.92
C PHE A 87 -16.73 4.14 -5.72
N GLY A 88 -17.23 5.13 -4.98
CA GLY A 88 -16.66 5.55 -3.70
C GLY A 88 -16.55 4.36 -2.75
N PHE A 89 -17.64 3.63 -2.52
CA PHE A 89 -17.62 2.45 -1.64
C PHE A 89 -16.67 1.37 -2.13
N VAL A 90 -16.70 1.04 -3.42
CA VAL A 90 -15.78 0.04 -4.02
C VAL A 90 -14.33 0.43 -3.79
N THR A 91 -13.96 1.68 -4.06
CA THR A 91 -12.58 2.15 -3.89
C THR A 91 -12.15 2.20 -2.43
N THR A 92 -13.04 2.62 -1.51
CA THR A 92 -12.78 2.54 -0.06
C THR A 92 -12.52 1.11 0.37
N ILE A 93 -13.35 0.15 -0.06
CA ILE A 93 -13.16 -1.27 0.27
C ILE A 93 -11.84 -1.80 -0.32
N LYS A 94 -11.49 -1.42 -1.55
CA LYS A 94 -10.19 -1.80 -2.16
C LYS A 94 -9.01 -1.31 -1.33
N ILE A 95 -9.02 -0.04 -0.92
CA ILE A 95 -7.95 0.53 -0.10
C ILE A 95 -7.85 -0.21 1.24
N LEU A 96 -8.98 -0.49 1.89
CA LEU A 96 -9.01 -1.26 3.13
C LEU A 96 -8.47 -2.68 2.94
N ASN A 97 -8.87 -3.37 1.87
CA ASN A 97 -8.36 -4.69 1.52
C ASN A 97 -6.84 -4.68 1.37
N LEU A 98 -6.29 -3.71 0.63
CA LEU A 98 -4.85 -3.58 0.44
C LEU A 98 -4.11 -3.33 1.76
N ILE A 99 -4.67 -2.46 2.63
CA ILE A 99 -4.06 -2.22 3.94
C ILE A 99 -4.06 -3.50 4.78
N LEU A 100 -5.18 -4.22 4.85
CA LEU A 100 -5.27 -5.45 5.61
C LEU A 100 -4.39 -6.56 5.04
N ILE A 101 -4.24 -6.66 3.72
CA ILE A 101 -3.30 -7.59 3.07
C ILE A 101 -1.86 -7.20 3.41
N SER A 102 -1.52 -5.90 3.41
CA SER A 102 -0.18 -5.42 3.75
C SER A 102 0.28 -5.87 5.15
N TRP A 103 -0.64 -5.90 6.12
CA TRP A 103 -0.32 -6.35 7.47
C TRP A 103 0.02 -7.83 7.54
N ILE A 104 -0.66 -8.64 6.71
CA ILE A 104 -0.38 -10.07 6.62
C ILE A 104 0.98 -10.30 5.95
N ILE A 105 1.27 -9.57 4.87
CA ILE A 105 2.55 -9.62 4.16
C ILE A 105 3.72 -9.27 5.09
N ASP A 106 3.57 -8.23 5.90
CA ASP A 106 4.56 -7.80 6.88
C ASP A 106 4.77 -8.87 7.97
N TYR A 107 3.69 -9.43 8.50
CA TYR A 107 3.74 -10.46 9.54
C TYR A 107 4.45 -11.74 9.05
N GLU A 108 4.08 -12.21 7.87
CA GLU A 108 4.62 -13.44 7.25
C GLU A 108 6.04 -13.22 6.66
N LYS A 109 6.60 -11.99 6.75
CA LYS A 109 7.92 -11.63 6.20
C LYS A 109 8.12 -12.09 4.75
N ILE A 110 7.07 -11.97 3.95
CA ILE A 110 7.00 -12.50 2.59
C ILE A 110 8.01 -11.80 1.66
N LEU A 111 8.01 -10.47 1.68
CA LEU A 111 8.97 -9.66 0.90
C LEU A 111 10.43 -9.90 1.31
N PRO A 112 10.80 -9.85 2.60
CA PRO A 112 12.17 -10.14 3.05
C PRO A 112 12.73 -11.47 2.55
N ASN A 113 11.91 -12.53 2.52
CA ASN A 113 12.34 -13.87 2.12
C ASN A 113 12.50 -14.02 0.60
N LEU A 114 11.58 -13.47 -0.19
CA LEU A 114 11.65 -13.48 -1.67
C LEU A 114 12.84 -12.66 -2.18
N ILE A 115 13.13 -11.55 -1.50
CA ILE A 115 14.19 -10.61 -1.88
C ILE A 115 15.49 -10.97 -1.15
N SER A 116 15.56 -12.06 -0.37
CA SER A 116 16.70 -12.40 0.51
C SER A 116 18.09 -12.22 -0.11
N LYS A 117 18.29 -12.61 -1.38
CA LYS A 117 19.54 -12.40 -2.13
C LYS A 117 19.85 -10.92 -2.38
N TYR A 118 18.85 -10.12 -2.70
CA TYR A 118 18.93 -8.66 -2.81
C TYR A 118 18.83 -7.96 -1.45
N SER A 119 18.35 -8.64 -0.39
CA SER A 119 18.15 -8.05 0.92
C SER A 119 19.49 -7.63 1.53
N LYS A 120 20.58 -8.38 1.26
CA LYS A 120 21.94 -7.99 1.64
C LYS A 120 22.32 -6.67 0.95
N ILE A 121 22.10 -6.56 -0.36
CA ILE A 121 22.39 -5.35 -1.15
C ILE A 121 21.54 -4.16 -0.69
N VAL A 122 20.23 -4.36 -0.51
CA VAL A 122 19.28 -3.33 -0.04
C VAL A 122 19.63 -2.88 1.37
N LYS A 123 20.01 -3.80 2.26
CA LYS A 123 20.42 -3.49 3.63
C LYS A 123 21.72 -2.69 3.67
N ILE A 124 22.70 -3.05 2.84
CA ILE A 124 23.93 -2.27 2.65
C ILE A 124 23.60 -0.89 2.07
N ALA A 125 22.70 -0.80 1.09
CA ALA A 125 22.28 0.47 0.51
C ALA A 125 21.60 1.38 1.55
N ILE A 126 20.60 0.87 2.29
CA ILE A 126 19.90 1.58 3.37
C ILE A 126 20.89 2.08 4.43
N ASN A 127 21.84 1.24 4.85
CA ASN A 127 22.85 1.61 5.84
C ASN A 127 23.79 2.71 5.33
N ASN A 128 24.00 2.80 4.02
CA ASN A 128 24.82 3.86 3.42
C ASN A 128 24.01 5.13 3.07
N VAL A 129 22.66 5.12 3.10
CA VAL A 129 21.83 6.31 2.83
C VAL A 129 22.24 7.53 3.68
N PRO A 130 22.44 7.42 5.02
CA PRO A 130 22.87 8.56 5.83
C PRO A 130 24.23 9.12 5.40
N TYR A 131 25.16 8.23 5.02
CA TYR A 131 26.48 8.61 4.51
C TYR A 131 26.38 9.36 3.17
N VAL A 132 25.48 8.92 2.28
CA VAL A 132 25.20 9.64 1.02
C VAL A 132 24.64 11.03 1.30
N PHE A 133 23.70 11.18 2.25
CA PHE A 133 23.16 12.48 2.64
C PHE A 133 24.23 13.42 3.24
N LEU A 134 25.16 12.89 4.05
CA LEU A 134 26.30 13.68 4.55
C LEU A 134 27.20 14.17 3.41
N LEU A 135 27.50 13.32 2.42
CA LEU A 135 28.33 13.70 1.27
C LEU A 135 27.64 14.70 0.33
N PHE A 136 26.31 14.63 0.19
CA PHE A 136 25.52 15.67 -0.50
C PHE A 136 25.58 17.00 0.24
N LYS A 137 25.47 16.99 1.59
CA LYS A 137 25.60 18.20 2.41
C LYS A 137 26.99 18.83 2.29
N GLU A 138 28.03 18.02 2.07
CA GLU A 138 29.41 18.46 1.84
C GLU A 138 29.69 18.90 0.39
N ASN A 139 28.67 19.03 -0.48
CA ASN A 139 28.80 19.38 -1.90
C ASN A 139 29.82 18.53 -2.68
N LYS A 140 30.00 17.26 -2.30
CA LYS A 140 30.88 16.38 -3.05
C LYS A 140 30.25 15.99 -4.38
N ASN A 141 31.10 15.93 -5.41
CA ASN A 141 30.68 15.64 -6.77
C ASN A 141 29.97 14.26 -6.82
N PRO A 142 28.68 14.18 -7.21
CA PRO A 142 27.85 12.98 -7.03
C PRO A 142 28.44 11.74 -7.73
N LYS A 143 29.16 11.93 -8.84
CA LYS A 143 29.85 10.84 -9.54
C LYS A 143 30.89 10.13 -8.66
N LYS A 144 31.72 10.88 -7.94
CA LYS A 144 32.73 10.33 -7.01
C LYS A 144 32.09 9.66 -5.79
N VAL A 145 30.96 10.19 -5.34
CA VAL A 145 30.17 9.60 -4.24
C VAL A 145 29.64 8.22 -4.66
N PHE A 146 29.04 8.13 -5.84
CA PHE A 146 28.56 6.85 -6.38
C PHE A 146 29.69 5.85 -6.62
N GLU A 147 30.83 6.27 -7.19
CA GLU A 147 32.00 5.37 -7.37
C GLU A 147 32.52 4.82 -6.03
N ASN A 148 32.59 5.66 -4.99
CA ASN A 148 33.03 5.23 -3.66
C ASN A 148 32.03 4.26 -3.01
N LEU A 149 30.72 4.50 -3.18
CA LEU A 149 29.68 3.60 -2.70
C LEU A 149 29.73 2.24 -3.41
N ILE A 150 29.85 2.23 -4.74
CA ILE A 150 29.94 0.99 -5.52
C ILE A 150 31.18 0.20 -5.11
N LYS A 151 32.34 0.86 -4.97
CA LYS A 151 33.57 0.20 -4.48
C LYS A 151 33.40 -0.38 -3.08
N LYS A 152 32.72 0.33 -2.17
CA LYS A 152 32.47 -0.12 -0.80
C LYS A 152 31.52 -1.32 -0.78
N ILE A 153 30.45 -1.28 -1.57
CA ILE A 153 29.47 -2.37 -1.71
C ILE A 153 30.14 -3.63 -2.28
N TYR A 154 30.97 -3.50 -3.33
CA TYR A 154 31.72 -4.63 -3.91
C TYR A 154 32.71 -5.27 -2.92
N LYS A 155 33.23 -4.50 -1.96
CA LYS A 155 34.19 -4.99 -0.96
C LYS A 155 33.52 -5.73 0.21
N GLU A 156 32.22 -5.50 0.43
CA GLU A 156 31.40 -6.13 1.49
C GLU A 156 30.54 -7.31 0.98
N LEU A 157 30.51 -7.52 -0.33
CA LEU A 157 29.75 -8.59 -1.00
C LEU A 157 30.43 -9.94 -0.86
#